data_AF-A0A183PK04-F1
#
_entry.id   AF-A0A183PK04-F1
#
_cell.length_a   1.000
_cell.length_b   1.000
_cell.length_c   1.000
_cell.angle_alpha   90.00
_cell.angle_beta   90.00
_cell.angle_gamma   90.00
#
_symmetry.space_group_name_H-M   'P 1'
#
loop_
_entity.id
_entity.type
_entity.pdbx_description
1 polymer ?
#
loop_
_entity_poly.entity_id
_entity_poly.type
_entity_poly.pdbx_seq_one_letter_code
_entity_poly.pdbx_strand_id
1 'polypeptide(L)'
;MAEIFYNGRRVDGRRPNEIRRVDCQFGSGYSDGIVFLHQGNINYRFPKSVNLTTSGNTKVIASVVGPHAPRAKGDGVPDGATITCQFTKPPFASTSGERRKLSSNDRSANDFATAIEVTKILS
;
A
#
# COMPACT_ATOMS: atom_id res chain seq x y z
N MET A 1 14.33 1.55 -21.02
CA MET A 1 13.91 0.60 -19.98
C MET A 1 14.71 -0.67 -20.21
N ALA A 2 15.89 -0.80 -19.59
CA ALA A 2 16.67 -2.03 -19.73
C ALA A 2 16.00 -3.09 -18.88
N GLU A 3 15.40 -4.08 -19.51
CA GLU A 3 14.98 -5.29 -18.81
C GLU A 3 16.26 -6.00 -18.34
N ILE A 4 16.65 -5.74 -17.09
CA ILE A 4 17.70 -6.49 -16.40
C ILE A 4 17.16 -7.89 -16.07
N PHE A 5 16.99 -8.68 -17.13
CA PHE A 5 16.76 -10.10 -17.07
C PHE A 5 18.08 -10.81 -17.29
N TYR A 6 18.53 -11.55 -16.29
CA TYR A 6 19.62 -12.49 -16.46
C TYR A 6 19.00 -13.88 -16.62
N ASN A 7 19.19 -14.52 -17.77
CA ASN A 7 18.68 -15.87 -18.07
C ASN A 7 17.15 -16.03 -17.83
N GLY A 8 16.35 -15.02 -18.22
CA GLY A 8 14.89 -15.07 -18.05
C GLY A 8 14.41 -14.98 -16.59
N ARG A 9 15.26 -14.47 -15.69
CA ARG A 9 14.96 -14.20 -14.28
C ARG A 9 15.14 -12.72 -13.98
N ARG A 10 14.27 -12.21 -13.10
CA ARG A 10 14.37 -10.85 -12.56
C ARG A 10 15.58 -10.71 -11.62
N VAL A 11 15.91 -9.47 -11.27
CA VAL A 11 16.97 -9.14 -10.28
C VAL A 11 16.81 -9.83 -8.92
N ASP A 12 15.59 -10.21 -8.56
CA ASP A 12 15.25 -10.92 -7.34
C ASP A 12 14.97 -12.41 -7.57
N GLY A 13 15.39 -12.97 -8.71
CA GLY A 13 15.36 -14.42 -8.99
C GLY A 13 13.99 -15.00 -9.37
N ARG A 14 12.92 -14.19 -9.37
CA ARG A 14 11.57 -14.60 -9.79
C ARG A 14 11.43 -14.63 -11.31
N ARG A 15 10.46 -15.40 -11.81
CA ARG A 15 10.04 -15.32 -13.22
C ARG A 15 9.29 -14.00 -13.49
N PRO A 16 9.24 -13.50 -14.74
CA PRO A 16 8.49 -12.29 -15.08
C PRO A 16 7.01 -12.35 -14.70
N ASN A 17 6.39 -13.53 -14.84
CA ASN A 17 4.98 -13.80 -14.55
C ASN A 17 4.71 -14.22 -13.08
N GLU A 18 5.71 -14.18 -12.21
CA GLU A 18 5.59 -14.60 -10.83
C GLU A 18 5.44 -13.37 -9.91
N ILE A 19 4.36 -13.33 -9.14
CA ILE A 19 4.13 -12.27 -8.14
C ILE A 19 5.04 -12.44 -6.93
N ARG A 20 5.25 -11.36 -6.15
CA ARG A 20 5.92 -11.49 -4.85
C ARG A 20 4.97 -12.18 -3.89
N ARG A 21 5.51 -12.81 -2.84
CA ARG A 21 4.71 -13.24 -1.69
C ARG A 21 3.86 -12.07 -1.19
N VAL A 22 2.56 -12.31 -1.05
CA VAL A 22 1.60 -11.39 -0.44
C VAL A 22 1.14 -12.01 0.87
N ASP A 23 1.14 -11.22 1.93
CA ASP A 23 0.72 -11.61 3.26
C ASP A 23 -0.22 -10.53 3.79
N CYS A 24 -1.34 -10.96 4.35
CA CYS A 24 -2.41 -10.09 4.81
C CYS A 24 -2.78 -10.49 6.23
N GLN A 25 -2.73 -9.54 7.15
CA GLN A 25 -3.16 -9.74 8.52
C GLN A 25 -4.26 -8.73 8.84
N PHE A 26 -5.42 -9.23 9.25
CA PHE A 26 -6.50 -8.39 9.75
C PHE A 26 -6.27 -8.08 11.22
N GLY A 27 -6.57 -6.85 11.62
CA GLY A 27 -6.48 -6.38 12.99
C GLY A 27 -7.80 -5.79 13.46
N SER A 28 -7.90 -5.60 14.77
CA SER A 28 -8.98 -4.85 15.42
C SER A 28 -8.40 -3.59 16.09
N GLY A 29 -9.22 -2.56 16.28
CA GLY A 29 -8.80 -1.30 16.88
C GLY A 29 -9.91 -0.26 16.90
N TYR A 30 -9.57 1.03 16.90
CA TYR A 30 -10.51 2.17 16.89
C TYR A 30 -11.22 2.40 15.54
N SER A 31 -11.10 1.47 14.61
CA SER A 31 -11.69 1.55 13.27
C SER A 31 -12.38 0.24 12.95
N ASP A 32 -13.44 0.30 12.15
CA ASP A 32 -14.30 -0.85 11.83
C ASP A 32 -13.56 -1.97 11.09
N GLY A 33 -12.51 -1.61 10.34
CA GLY A 33 -11.59 -2.58 9.76
C GLY A 33 -10.16 -2.07 9.71
N ILE A 34 -9.20 -2.94 10.01
CA ILE A 34 -7.76 -2.68 9.82
C ILE A 34 -7.14 -3.88 9.12
N VAL A 35 -6.29 -3.61 8.13
CA VAL A 35 -5.48 -4.63 7.46
C VAL A 35 -4.03 -4.19 7.35
N PHE A 36 -3.14 -5.11 7.65
CA PHE A 36 -1.71 -5.01 7.44
C PHE A 36 -1.36 -5.85 6.22
N LEU A 37 -0.95 -5.19 5.14
CA LEU A 37 -0.57 -5.82 3.88
C LEU A 37 0.94 -5.80 3.75
N HIS A 38 1.51 -6.95 3.41
CA HIS A 38 2.92 -7.10 3.15
C HIS A 38 3.15 -7.78 1.81
N GLN A 39 3.94 -7.15 0.94
CA GLN A 39 4.36 -7.72 -0.32
C GLN A 39 5.87 -7.77 -0.41
N GLY A 40 6.42 -8.99 -0.43
CA GLY A 40 7.86 -9.22 -0.37
C GLY A 40 8.27 -10.17 0.74
N ASN A 41 9.57 -10.22 1.03
CA ASN A 41 10.10 -11.14 2.02
C ASN A 41 9.91 -10.61 3.45
N ILE A 42 9.31 -11.43 4.31
CA ILE A 42 9.14 -11.12 5.73
C ILE A 42 10.40 -11.62 6.45
N ASN A 43 11.32 -10.72 6.78
CA ASN A 43 12.55 -11.04 7.55
C ASN A 43 12.29 -11.45 9.02
N TYR A 44 11.06 -11.77 9.42
CA TYR A 44 10.73 -12.21 10.80
C TYR A 44 10.79 -13.73 11.01
N ARG A 45 11.19 -14.53 10.02
CA ARG A 45 11.37 -15.98 10.19
C ARG A 45 12.84 -16.36 10.12
N PHE A 46 13.47 -16.46 11.29
CA PHE A 46 14.69 -17.25 11.48
C PHE A 46 14.37 -18.75 11.25
N PRO A 47 15.32 -19.60 10.79
CA PRO A 47 16.69 -19.30 10.42
C PRO A 47 16.88 -19.04 8.92
N LYS A 48 17.92 -18.24 8.67
CA LYS A 48 18.33 -17.63 7.42
C LYS A 48 19.08 -18.65 6.55
N SER A 49 18.43 -19.18 5.53
CA SER A 49 19.12 -19.71 4.36
C SER A 49 18.59 -18.98 3.14
N VAL A 50 19.49 -18.54 2.26
CA VAL A 50 19.26 -17.68 1.09
C VAL A 50 19.27 -16.17 1.41
N ASN A 51 20.47 -15.59 1.28
CA ASN A 51 20.69 -14.16 1.02
C ASN A 51 20.14 -13.82 -0.38
N LEU A 52 18.83 -13.66 -0.51
CA LEU A 52 18.24 -13.01 -1.67
C LEU A 52 18.12 -11.52 -1.34
N THR A 53 18.99 -10.70 -1.93
CA THR A 53 18.90 -9.24 -1.89
C THR A 53 17.56 -8.86 -2.52
N THR A 54 16.50 -8.80 -1.71
CA THR A 54 15.13 -8.78 -2.21
C THR A 54 14.76 -7.33 -2.53
N SER A 55 14.60 -7.02 -3.81
CA SER A 55 14.01 -5.75 -4.24
C SER A 55 12.48 -5.80 -4.08
N GLY A 56 12.00 -5.26 -2.97
CA GLY A 56 10.59 -5.05 -2.68
C GLY A 56 10.15 -5.63 -1.33
N ASN A 57 10.00 -4.74 -0.35
CA ASN A 57 9.38 -4.99 0.95
C ASN A 57 8.28 -3.94 1.16
N THR A 58 7.23 -4.01 0.35
CA THR A 58 6.12 -3.05 0.45
C THR A 58 5.30 -3.42 1.67
N LYS A 59 5.20 -2.51 2.64
CA LYS A 59 4.33 -2.64 3.80
C LYS A 59 3.28 -1.54 3.75
N VAL A 60 2.01 -1.91 3.88
CA VAL A 60 0.88 -0.98 3.87
C VAL A 60 -0.01 -1.29 5.05
N ILE A 61 -0.49 -0.24 5.71
CA ILE A 61 -1.56 -0.32 6.69
C ILE A 61 -2.75 0.40 6.07
N ALA A 62 -3.90 -0.24 6.03
CA ALA A 62 -5.15 0.36 5.62
C ALA A 62 -6.17 0.18 6.72
N SER A 63 -6.94 1.23 6.99
CA SER A 63 -8.07 1.21 7.91
C SER A 63 -9.30 1.82 7.27
N VAL A 64 -10.47 1.35 7.70
CA VAL A 64 -11.77 1.85 7.30
C VAL A 64 -12.53 2.26 8.55
N VAL A 65 -13.10 3.47 8.51
CA VAL A 65 -13.91 4.04 9.60
C VAL A 65 -15.26 4.44 9.01
N GLY A 66 -16.28 3.64 9.25
CA GLY A 66 -17.63 3.86 8.78
C GLY A 66 -18.39 2.55 8.54
N PRO A 67 -19.69 2.64 8.23
CA PRO A 67 -20.45 3.86 7.94
C PRO A 67 -20.76 4.70 9.18
N HIS A 68 -20.54 6.01 9.11
CA HIS A 68 -20.88 6.95 10.17
C HIS A 68 -21.53 8.21 9.57
N ALA A 69 -22.25 8.97 10.40
CA ALA A 69 -22.90 10.20 9.95
C ALA A 69 -21.86 11.19 9.37
N PRO A 70 -22.19 11.91 8.28
CA PRO A 70 -21.26 12.85 7.66
C PRO A 70 -20.83 13.93 8.67
N ARG A 71 -19.54 14.25 8.67
CA ARG A 71 -18.96 15.21 9.63
C ARG A 71 -19.34 16.65 9.34
N ALA A 72 -19.52 17.02 8.06
CA ALA A 72 -19.92 18.36 7.66
C ALA A 72 -21.39 18.40 7.24
N LYS A 73 -22.08 19.49 7.62
CA LYS A 73 -23.45 19.82 7.20
C LYS A 73 -23.47 20.23 5.71
N GLY A 74 -23.22 19.29 4.82
CA GLY A 74 -23.16 19.52 3.37
C GLY A 74 -22.66 18.32 2.57
N ASP A 75 -21.91 17.42 3.21
CA ASP A 75 -21.31 16.24 2.56
C ASP A 75 -22.27 15.05 2.41
N GLY A 76 -23.51 15.20 2.90
CA GLY A 76 -24.53 14.16 2.85
C GLY A 76 -25.23 14.13 1.49
N VAL A 77 -24.98 13.09 0.71
CA VAL A 77 -25.73 12.79 -0.52
C VAL A 77 -26.96 11.97 -0.14
N PRO A 78 -28.19 12.43 -0.44
CA PRO A 78 -29.39 11.59 -0.26
C PRO A 78 -29.26 10.37 -1.20
N ASP A 79 -29.44 9.16 -0.64
CA ASP A 79 -29.23 7.86 -1.31
C ASP A 79 -27.78 7.48 -1.68
N GLY A 80 -26.77 8.13 -1.10
CA GLY A 80 -25.36 7.81 -1.36
C GLY A 80 -24.51 7.56 -0.12
N ALA A 81 -23.39 6.87 -0.31
CA ALA A 81 -22.29 6.82 0.65
C ALA A 81 -21.08 7.54 0.07
N THR A 82 -20.54 8.50 0.81
CA THR A 82 -19.32 9.22 0.41
C THR A 82 -18.11 8.43 0.89
N ILE A 83 -17.26 8.00 -0.04
CA ILE A 83 -15.97 7.35 0.27
C ILE A 83 -14.87 8.39 0.11
N THR A 84 -14.10 8.60 1.17
CA THR A 84 -12.89 9.41 1.12
C THR A 84 -11.68 8.53 1.41
N CYS A 85 -10.62 8.71 0.63
CA CYS A 85 -9.36 8.00 0.80
C CYS A 85 -8.26 8.98 1.16
N GLN A 86 -7.53 8.70 2.24
CA GLN A 86 -6.30 9.40 2.56
C GLN A 86 -5.11 8.47 2.31
N PHE A 87 -4.28 8.83 1.34
CA PHE A 87 -3.00 8.15 1.11
C PHE A 87 -1.87 8.96 1.73
N THR A 88 -1.00 8.30 2.49
CA THR A 88 0.21 8.93 3.04
C THR A 88 1.37 7.96 2.97
N LYS A 89 2.50 8.42 2.41
CA LYS A 89 3.75 7.68 2.42
C LYS A 89 4.66 8.22 3.52
N PRO A 90 5.03 7.42 4.52
CA PRO A 90 5.88 7.90 5.59
C PRO A 90 7.26 8.32 5.06
N PRO A 91 7.94 9.29 5.70
CA PRO A 91 9.17 9.88 5.21
C PRO A 91 10.34 8.88 5.12
N PHE A 92 10.26 7.78 5.86
CA PHE A 92 11.24 6.69 5.89
C PHE A 92 10.92 5.52 4.94
N ALA A 93 9.81 5.57 4.20
CA ALA A 93 9.39 4.47 3.30
C ALA A 93 10.06 4.50 1.91
N SER A 94 11.09 5.33 1.71
CA SER A 94 11.80 5.38 0.42
C SER A 94 12.76 4.20 0.28
N THR A 95 12.77 3.56 -0.89
CA THR A 95 13.72 2.49 -1.22
C THR A 95 15.16 3.02 -1.40
N SER A 96 15.34 4.33 -1.54
CA SER A 96 16.66 4.98 -1.61
C SER A 96 17.38 5.09 -0.25
N GLY A 97 16.71 4.76 0.86
CA GLY A 97 17.26 4.96 2.21
C GLY A 97 17.28 6.42 2.68
N GLU A 98 16.92 7.36 1.81
CA GLU A 98 16.83 8.79 2.13
C GLU A 98 15.49 9.15 2.75
N ARG A 99 15.53 10.02 3.77
CA ARG A 99 14.34 10.55 4.42
C ARG A 99 13.74 11.69 3.60
N ARG A 100 12.54 11.50 3.07
CA ARG A 100 11.82 12.58 2.36
C ARG A 100 11.09 13.48 3.36
N LYS A 101 11.06 14.79 3.09
CA LYS A 101 10.19 15.72 3.83
C LYS A 101 8.74 15.51 3.39
N LEU A 102 7.81 15.44 4.33
CA LEU A 102 6.39 15.45 4.03
C LEU A 102 6.01 16.87 3.60
N SER A 103 5.38 17.00 2.44
CA SER A 103 4.77 18.26 2.01
C SER A 103 3.26 18.15 2.20
N SER A 104 2.63 19.22 2.67
CA SER A 104 1.16 19.26 2.84
C SER A 104 0.40 19.16 1.51
N ASN A 105 1.07 19.31 0.37
CA ASN A 105 0.45 19.28 -0.95
C ASN A 105 1.24 18.38 -1.91
N ASP A 106 1.39 17.11 -1.52
CA ASP A 106 2.05 16.12 -2.35
C ASP A 106 1.08 15.64 -3.45
N ARG A 107 1.26 16.16 -4.67
CA ARG A 107 0.45 15.80 -5.84
C ARG A 107 0.38 14.29 -6.05
N SER A 108 1.51 13.59 -5.86
CA SER A 108 1.56 12.14 -6.04
C SER A 108 0.66 11.41 -5.04
N ALA A 109 0.58 11.90 -3.80
CA ALA A 109 -0.28 11.31 -2.79
C ALA A 109 -1.76 11.52 -3.10
N ASN A 110 -2.12 12.70 -3.62
CA ASN A 110 -3.49 12.98 -4.06
C ASN A 110 -3.89 12.10 -5.25
N ASP A 111 -3.01 11.92 -6.24
CA ASP A 111 -3.29 11.05 -7.38
C ASP A 111 -3.52 9.59 -6.95
N PHE A 112 -2.74 9.10 -5.98
CA PHE A 112 -2.97 7.76 -5.41
C PHE A 112 -4.30 7.67 -4.67
N ALA A 113 -4.66 8.68 -3.87
CA ALA A 113 -5.94 8.71 -3.16
C ALA A 113 -7.12 8.66 -4.14
N THR A 114 -7.11 9.53 -5.16
CA THR A 114 -8.16 9.57 -6.19
C THR A 114 -8.25 8.26 -6.97
N ALA A 115 -7.12 7.64 -7.31
CA ALA A 115 -7.13 6.34 -7.99
C ALA A 115 -7.78 5.24 -7.13
N ILE A 116 -7.54 5.24 -5.81
CA ILE A 116 -8.14 4.27 -4.89
C ILE A 116 -9.66 4.49 -4.77
N GLU A 117 -10.12 5.74 -4.73
CA GLU A 117 -11.55 6.09 -4.67
C GLU A 117 -12.28 5.61 -5.93
N VAL A 118 -11.77 5.93 -7.12
CA VAL A 118 -12.41 5.59 -8.39
C VAL A 118 -12.47 4.08 -8.62
N THR A 119 -11.41 3.35 -8.26
CA THR A 119 -11.33 1.90 -8.50
C THR A 119 -12.42 1.12 -7.74
N LYS A 120 -12.90 1.63 -6.60
CA LYS A 120 -13.96 0.97 -5.82
C LYS A 120 -15.38 1.27 -6.29
N ILE A 121 -15.59 2.32 -7.08
CA ILE A 121 -16.91 2.67 -7.61
C ILE A 121 -17.29 1.75 -8.79
N LEU A 122 -16.31 1.07 -9.40
CA LEU A 122 -16.48 0.30 -10.63
C LEU A 122 -16.51 -1.24 -10.45
N SER A 123 -16.54 -1.74 -9.21
CA SER A 123 -16.63 -3.18 -8.88
C SER A 123 -17.94 -3.52 -8.18
#